data_AF-A0A9P7C039-F1
#
_entry.id   AF-A0A9P7C039-F1
#
_cell.length_a   1.000
_cell.length_b   1.000
_cell.length_c   1.000
_cell.angle_alpha   90.00
_cell.angle_beta   90.00
_cell.angle_gamma   90.00
#
_symmetry.space_group_name_H-M   'P 1'
#
loop_
_entity.id
_entity.type
_entity.pdbx_description
1 polymer ?
#
loop_
_entity_poly.entity_id
_entity_poly.type
_entity_poly.pdbx_seq_one_letter_code
_entity_poly.pdbx_strand_id
1 'polypeptide(L)' 'MQEAAPAGVGAMAAVLGAEDQLVLDVCAEAAGSQVVVPANFNSPGQIVIGGDADAVDRALALLAEKGVRKAPPTAWPK' A
#
# COMPACT_ATOMS: atom_id res chain seq x y z
N MET A 1 18.90 -3.01 -18.11
CA MET A 1 18.23 -3.91 -17.17
C MET A 1 17.21 -3.10 -16.38
N GLN A 2 15.98 -3.00 -16.87
CA GLN A 2 14.82 -2.59 -16.07
C GLN A 2 13.73 -3.58 -16.45
N GLU A 3 13.74 -4.72 -15.77
CA GLU A 3 12.68 -5.69 -15.85
C GLU A 3 11.50 -5.07 -15.10
N ALA A 4 10.65 -4.35 -15.83
CA ALA A 4 9.40 -3.86 -15.28
C ALA A 4 8.64 -5.10 -14.76
N ALA A 5 8.25 -5.07 -13.49
CA ALA A 5 7.44 -6.14 -12.92
C ALA A 5 6.28 -6.46 -13.89
N PRO A 6 5.96 -7.74 -14.12
CA PRO A 6 4.92 -8.10 -15.07
C PRO A 6 3.64 -7.34 -14.77
N ALA A 7 2.99 -6.82 -15.82
CA ALA A 7 1.76 -6.05 -15.67
C ALA A 7 0.73 -6.86 -14.86
N GLY A 8 0.28 -6.30 -13.73
CA GLY A 8 -0.68 -6.94 -12.82
C GLY A 8 -0.08 -7.65 -11.60
N VAL A 9 1.24 -7.72 -11.46
CA VAL A 9 1.87 -8.31 -10.25
C VAL A 9 2.00 -7.26 -9.14
N GLY A 10 2.37 -6.03 -9.48
CA GLY A 10 2.54 -4.94 -8.53
C GLY A 10 1.33 -4.00 -8.44
N ALA A 11 0.95 -3.61 -7.23
CA ALA A 11 -0.02 -2.56 -6.94
C ALA A 11 0.59 -1.48 -6.05
N MET A 12 -0.01 -0.29 -6.08
CA MET A 12 0.29 0.81 -5.18
C MET A 12 -1.00 1.48 -4.73
N ALA A 13 -1.06 1.90 -3.46
CA ALA A 13 -2.20 2.59 -2.89
C ALA A 13 -1.77 3.68 -1.93
N ALA A 14 -2.46 4.82 -1.99
CA ALA A 14 -2.25 5.91 -1.03
C ALA A 14 -3.20 5.76 0.17
N VAL A 15 -2.61 5.73 1.34
CA VAL A 15 -3.23 5.63 2.65
C VAL A 15 -3.27 7.02 3.27
N LEU A 16 -4.46 7.48 3.68
CA LEU A 16 -4.71 8.81 4.22
C LEU A 16 -5.21 8.73 5.68
N GLY A 17 -4.66 9.60 6.52
CA GLY A 17 -5.01 9.69 7.94
C GLY A 17 -4.50 8.52 8.78
N ALA A 18 -3.50 7.77 8.34
CA ALA A 18 -2.84 6.73 9.14
C ALA A 18 -1.54 7.24 9.76
N GLU A 19 -1.25 6.79 10.97
CA GLU A 19 0.08 6.98 11.56
C GLU A 19 1.11 6.08 10.88
N ASP A 20 2.34 6.56 10.79
CA ASP A 20 3.45 5.85 10.15
C ASP A 20 3.66 4.46 10.74
N GLN A 21 3.63 4.36 12.07
CA GLN A 21 3.77 3.09 12.77
C GLN A 21 2.63 2.12 12.44
N LEU A 22 1.40 2.62 12.35
CA LEU A 22 0.25 1.81 11.99
C LEU A 22 0.39 1.23 10.58
N VAL A 23 0.87 2.02 9.61
CA VAL A 23 1.08 1.55 8.24
C VAL A 23 2.21 0.52 8.19
N LEU A 24 3.29 0.72 8.93
CA LEU A 24 4.39 -0.24 9.03
C LEU A 24 3.92 -1.58 9.60
N ASP A 25 3.17 -1.55 10.69
CA ASP A 25 2.65 -2.76 11.34
C ASP A 25 1.69 -3.52 10.42
N VAL A 26 0.77 -2.80 9.75
CA VAL A 26 -0.16 -3.42 8.80
C VAL A 26 0.56 -3.97 7.57
N CYS A 27 1.60 -3.29 7.06
CA CYS A 27 2.38 -3.84 5.94
C CYS A 27 3.09 -5.13 6.35
N ALA A 28 3.70 -5.17 7.54
CA ALA A 28 4.34 -6.38 8.05
C ALA A 28 3.34 -7.54 8.24
N GLU A 29 2.14 -7.24 8.75
CA GLU A 29 1.06 -8.22 8.91
C GLU A 29 0.53 -8.73 7.57
N ALA A 30 0.30 -7.82 6.61
CA ALA A 30 -0.29 -8.14 5.31
C ALA A 30 0.68 -8.83 4.33
N ALA A 31 1.98 -8.64 4.50
CA ALA A 31 3.02 -9.23 3.65
C ALA A 31 2.89 -10.75 3.57
N GLY A 32 2.93 -11.45 4.71
CA GLY A 32 2.91 -12.92 4.72
C GLY A 32 4.05 -13.50 3.87
N SER A 33 3.72 -14.20 2.78
CA SER A 33 4.69 -14.72 1.79
C SER A 33 4.90 -13.80 0.58
N GLN A 34 4.19 -12.67 0.53
CA GLN A 34 4.26 -11.64 -0.51
C GLN A 34 4.91 -10.37 0.05
N VAL A 35 5.16 -9.40 -0.82
CA VAL A 35 5.75 -8.12 -0.47
C VAL A 35 4.67 -7.06 -0.40
N VAL A 36 4.61 -6.31 0.71
CA VAL A 36 3.95 -5.00 0.77
C VAL A 36 4.73 -4.14 1.74
N VAL A 37 5.04 -2.92 1.31
CA VAL A 37 5.85 -1.98 2.09
C VAL A 37 5.31 -0.56 1.91
N PRO A 38 5.53 0.32 2.90
CA PRO A 38 5.41 1.75 2.66
C PRO A 38 6.46 2.16 1.61
N ALA A 39 6.00 2.49 0.41
CA ALA A 39 6.84 2.89 -0.70
C ALA A 39 7.24 4.38 -0.61
N ASN A 40 6.41 5.23 0.00
CA ASN A 40 6.70 6.65 0.10
C ASN A 40 5.90 7.33 1.23
N PHE A 41 6.57 8.18 2.01
CA PHE A 41 5.96 9.01 3.07
C PHE A 41 5.84 10.45 2.55
N ASN A 42 4.70 10.78 1.94
CA ASN A 42 4.53 12.08 1.28
C ASN A 42 4.37 13.22 2.29
N SER A 43 3.61 12.99 3.36
CA SER A 43 3.36 13.96 4.43
C SER A 43 2.84 13.24 5.68
N PRO A 44 2.82 13.90 6.86
CA PRO A 44 2.20 13.32 8.05
C PRO A 44 0.76 12.90 7.76
N GLY A 45 0.47 11.61 7.92
CA GLY A 45 -0.85 11.05 7.61
C GLY A 45 -1.08 10.74 6.13
N GLN A 46 -0.09 10.83 5.23
CA GLN A 46 -0.20 10.36 3.86
C GLN A 46 0.99 9.47 3.48
N ILE A 47 0.70 8.19 3.31
CA ILE A 47 1.70 7.17 3.04
C ILE A 47 1.25 6.35 1.85
N VAL A 48 2.13 6.15 0.88
CA VAL A 48 1.90 5.25 -0.25
C VAL A 48 2.46 3.89 0.14
N ILE A 49 1.63 2.85 0.05
CA ILE A 49 2.06 1.45 0.15
C ILE A 49 2.17 0.87 -1.26
N GLY A 50 3.11 -0.05 -1.46
CA GLY A 50 3.30 -0.74 -2.72
C GLY A 50 3.88 -2.14 -2.53
N GLY A 51 3.60 -3.02 -3.48
CA GLY A 51 4.01 -4.41 -3.42
C GLY A 51 3.16 -5.30 -4.31
N ASP A 52 3.07 -6.59 -3.99
CA ASP A 52 2.18 -7.54 -4.64
C ASP A 52 0.73 -7.10 -4.49
N ALA A 53 -0.05 -7.21 -5.57
CA ALA A 53 -1.44 -6.75 -5.60
C ALA A 53 -2.30 -7.33 -4.46
N ASP A 54 -2.23 -8.64 -4.21
CA ASP A 54 -2.99 -9.27 -3.15
C ASP A 54 -2.55 -8.80 -1.75
N ALA A 55 -1.26 -8.51 -1.55
CA ALA A 55 -0.72 -8.02 -0.29
C ALA A 55 -1.14 -6.58 -0.02
N VAL A 56 -1.14 -5.74 -1.05
CA VAL A 56 -1.67 -4.37 -0.99
C VAL A 56 -3.17 -4.38 -0.68
N ASP A 57 -3.95 -5.26 -1.31
CA ASP A 57 -5.39 -5.37 -1.03
C ASP A 57 -5.68 -5.83 0.40
N ARG A 58 -4.91 -6.80 0.93
CA ARG A 58 -4.99 -7.20 2.35
C ARG A 58 -4.64 -6.06 3.29
N ALA A 59 -3.55 -5.32 3.00
CA ALA A 59 -3.15 -4.18 3.81
C ALA A 59 -4.24 -3.09 3.84
N LEU A 60 -4.88 -2.82 2.70
CA LEU A 60 -5.99 -1.88 2.60
C LEU A 60 -7.22 -2.33 3.40
N ALA A 61 -7.54 -3.62 3.41
CA ALA A 61 -8.62 -4.16 4.22
C ALA A 61 -8.35 -3.98 5.72
N LEU A 62 -7.16 -4.33 6.19
CA LEU A 62 -6.74 -4.15 7.59
C LEU A 62 -6.73 -2.67 8.01
N LEU A 63 -6.28 -1.77 7.13
CA LEU A 63 -6.33 -0.33 7.38
C LEU A 63 -7.77 0.19 7.46
N ALA A 64 -8.66 -0.30 6.59
CA ALA A 64 -10.08 0.08 6.59
C ALA A 64 -10.79 -0.37 7.89
N GLU A 65 -10.48 -1.56 8.40
CA GLU A 65 -11.00 -2.04 9.70
C GLU A 65 -10.57 -1.14 10.87
N LYS A 66 -9.40 -0.50 10.75
CA LYS A 66 -8.87 0.46 11.74
C LYS A 66 -9.35 1.90 11.51
N GLY A 67 -10.28 2.12 10.57
CA GLY A 67 -10.89 3.43 10.29
C GLY A 67 -10.04 4.35 9.41
N VAL A 68 -8.95 3.84 8.83
CA VAL A 68 -8.09 4.59 7.92
C VAL A 68 -8.74 4.69 6.54
N ARG A 69 -8.66 5.86 5.92
CA ARG A 69 -9.25 6.11 4.59
C ARG A 69 -8.21 5.90 3.50
N LYS A 70 -8.59 5.24 2.42
CA LYS A 70 -7.79 5.21 1.20
C LYS A 70 -8.02 6.48 0.36
N ALA A 71 -6.99 6.98 -0.29
CA ALA A 71 -7.16 7.99 -1.32
C ALA A 71 -8.01 7.42 -2.47
N PRO A 72 -8.80 8.25 -3.16
CA PRO A 72 -9.43 7.83 -4.40
C PRO A 72 -8.35 7.35 -5.38
N PRO A 73 -8.61 6.30 -6.20
CA PRO A 73 -7.63 5.80 -7.14
C PRO A 73 -7.27 6.92 -8.12
N THR A 74 -6.06 7.47 -7.97
CA THR A 74 -5.47 8.32 -9.00
C THR A 74 -5.08 7.38 -10.13
N ALA A 75 -5.82 7.42 -11.23
CA ALA A 75 -5.55 6.61 -12.41
C ALA A 75 -4.08 6.79 -12.82
N TRP A 76 -3.29 5.73 -12.73
CA TRP A 76 -2.03 5.68 -13.45
C TRP A 76 -2.39 5.69 -14.95
N PRO A 77 -1.81 6.59 -15.78
CA PRO A 77 -2.06 6.52 -17.21
C PRO A 77 -1.61 5.13 -17.68
N LYS A 78 -2.52 4.39 -18.30
CA LYS A 78 -2.23 3.10 -18.93
C LYS A 78 -1.09 3.24 -19.93
#